data_AF-A0A7J2IYR0-F1
#
_entry.id   AF-A0A7J2IYR0-F1
#
_cell.length_a   1.000
_cell.length_b   1.000
_cell.length_c   1.000
_cell.angle_alpha   90.00
_cell.angle_beta   90.00
_cell.angle_gamma   90.00
#
_symmetry.space_group_name_H-M   'P 1'
#
loop_
_entity.id
_entity.type
_entity.pdbx_description
1 polymer ?
#
loop_
_entity_poly.entity_id
_entity_poly.type
_entity_poly.pdbx_seq_one_letter_code
_entity_poly.pdbx_strand_id
1 'polypeptide(L)' 'MKISIVGTGYVGLVTAVCFAKLGNKVVCVDKDKDKIKKIREKV' A
#
# COMPACT_ATOMS: atom_id res chain seq x y z
N MET A 1 12.18 5.43 6.68
CA MET A 1 11.91 4.30 7.61
C MET A 1 11.34 3.10 6.83
N LYS A 2 11.25 1.90 7.43
CA LYS A 2 10.54 0.73 6.87
C LYS A 2 9.16 0.65 7.51
N ILE A 3 8.09 0.73 6.71
CA ILE A 3 6.71 0.81 7.19
C ILE A 3 5.89 -0.31 6.56
N SER A 4 5.17 -1.07 7.37
CA SER A 4 4.21 -2.08 6.92
C SER A 4 2.80 -1.61 7.20
N ILE A 5 1.92 -1.68 6.20
CA ILE A 5 0.50 -1.31 6.31
C ILE A 5 -0.35 -2.53 6.00
N VAL A 6 -1.20 -2.93 6.95
CA VAL A 6 -2.12 -4.08 6.79
C VAL A 6 -3.49 -3.55 6.43
N GLY A 7 -3.96 -3.90 5.24
CA GLY A 7 -5.18 -3.39 4.61
C GLY A 7 -4.89 -2.40 3.49
N THR A 8 -5.42 -2.67 2.30
CA THR A 8 -5.30 -1.85 1.08
C THR A 8 -6.62 -1.19 0.67
N GLY A 9 -7.46 -0.86 1.66
CA GLY A 9 -8.61 0.02 1.45
C GLY A 9 -8.20 1.47 1.25
N TYR A 10 -9.18 2.37 1.20
CA TYR A 10 -8.95 3.81 1.02
C TYR A 10 -7.93 4.38 2.02
N VAL A 11 -8.12 4.12 3.32
CA VAL A 11 -7.23 4.62 4.36
C VAL A 11 -5.82 4.05 4.19
N GLY A 12 -5.68 2.73 4.14
CA GLY A 12 -4.37 2.08 4.08
C GLY A 12 -3.57 2.46 2.83
N LEU A 13 -4.23 2.48 1.66
CA LEU A 13 -3.54 2.77 0.39
C LEU A 13 -3.15 4.24 0.27
N VAL A 14 -4.04 5.19 0.62
CA VAL A 14 -3.70 6.62 0.59
C VAL A 14 -2.56 6.92 1.55
N THR A 15 -2.63 6.40 2.77
CA THR A 15 -1.56 6.56 3.76
C THR A 15 -0.24 5.93 3.26
N ALA A 16 -0.28 4.75 2.63
CA ALA A 16 0.90 4.12 2.06
C ALA A 16 1.57 5.01 1.00
N VAL A 17 0.78 5.58 0.09
CA VAL A 17 1.28 6.45 -0.97
C VAL A 17 1.89 7.72 -0.38
N CYS A 18 1.25 8.35 0.60
CA CYS A 18 1.81 9.52 1.28
C CYS A 18 3.15 9.20 1.95
N PHE A 19 3.26 8.09 2.68
CA PHE A 19 4.53 7.71 3.32
C PHE A 19 5.62 7.36 2.31
N ALA A 20 5.27 6.68 1.21
CA ALA A 20 6.20 6.39 0.12
C ALA A 20 6.68 7.69 -0.55
N LYS A 21 5.78 8.66 -0.78
CA LYS A 21 6.11 9.98 -1.33
C LYS A 21 7.04 10.78 -0.43
N LEU A 22 6.95 10.59 0.89
CA LEU A 22 7.85 11.17 1.88
C LEU A 22 9.20 10.41 2.01
N GLY A 23 9.49 9.45 1.13
CA GLY A 23 10.78 8.75 1.08
C GLY A 23 10.88 7.51 1.98
N ASN A 24 9.77 7.01 2.51
CA ASN A 24 9.77 5.79 3.30
C ASN A 24 9.65 4.55 2.40
N LYS A 25 10.28 3.44 2.81
CA LYS A 25 10.06 2.14 2.19
C LYS A 25 8.80 1.54 2.78
N VAL A 26 7.72 1.52 2.00
CA VAL A 26 6.40 1.05 2.44
C VAL A 26 6.07 -0.30 1.81
N VAL A 27 5.52 -1.22 2.59
CA VAL A 27 4.97 -2.49 2.12
C VAL A 27 3.51 -2.57 2.54
N CYS A 28 2.62 -2.76 1.58
CA CYS A 28 1.21 -2.98 1.83
C CYS A 28 0.89 -4.49 1.82
N VAL A 29 0.06 -4.94 2.75
CA VAL A 29 -0.38 -6.33 2.88
C VAL A 29 -1.91 -6.36 2.87
N ASP A 30 -2.49 -7.24 2.06
CA ASP A 30 -3.93 -7.50 2.08
C ASP A 30 -4.18 -9.01 1.87
N LYS A 31 -5.30 -9.50 2.39
CA LYS A 31 -5.73 -10.89 2.18
C LYS A 31 -6.34 -11.11 0.80
N ASP A 32 -6.87 -10.04 0.20
CA ASP A 32 -7.54 -10.08 -1.09
C ASP A 32 -6.51 -9.97 -2.23
N LYS A 33 -6.21 -11.13 -2.84
CA LYS A 33 -5.22 -11.23 -3.92
C LYS A 33 -5.64 -10.44 -5.16
N ASP A 34 -6.94 -10.34 -5.45
CA ASP A 34 -7.43 -9.63 -6.63
C ASP A 34 -7.26 -8.12 -6.47
N LYS A 35 -7.47 -7.58 -5.26
CA LYS A 35 -7.14 -6.17 -4.95
C LYS A 35 -5.66 -5.89 -5.13
N ILE A 36 -4.79 -6.74 -4.58
CA ILE A 36 -3.34 -6.57 -4.73
C ILE A 36 -2.92 -6.59 -6.20
N LYS A 37 -3.46 -7.51 -7.00
CA LYS A 37 -3.21 -7.58 -8.44
C LYS A 37 -3.63 -6.29 -9.15
N LYS A 38 -4.86 -5.83 -8.91
CA LYS A 38 -5.39 -4.59 -9.49
C LYS A 38 -4.56 -3.34 -9.12
N ILE A 39 -4.07 -3.27 -7.87
CA ILE A 39 -3.23 -2.16 -7.42
C ILE A 39 -1.87 -2.20 -8.13
N ARG A 40 -1.22 -3.37 -8.21
CA ARG A 40 0.09 -3.52 -8.87
C ARG A 40 0.07 -3.29 -10.38
N GLU A 41 -1.07 -3.49 -11.04
CA GLU A 41 -1.21 -3.22 -12.47
C GLU A 41 -1.40 -1.72 -12.77
N LYS A 42 -1.78 -0.92 -11.77
CA LYS A 42 -2.15 0.50 -11.92
C LYS A 42 -1.24 1.48 -11.21
N VAL A 43 -0.35 1.00 -10.34
CA VAL A 43 0.64 1.78 -9.58
C VAL A 43 2.03 1.34 -10.00
#